data_AF-A0A165YY75-F1
#
_entry.id   AF-A0A165YY75-F1
#
_cell.length_a   1.000
_cell.length_b   1.000
_cell.length_c   1.000
_cell.angle_alpha   90.00
_cell.angle_beta   90.00
_cell.angle_gamma   90.00
#
_symmetry.space_group_name_H-M   'P 1'
#
loop_
_entity.id
_entity.type
_entity.pdbx_description
1 polymer ?
#
loop_
_entity_poly.entity_id
_entity_poly.type
_entity_poly.pdbx_seq_one_letter_code
_entity_poly.pdbx_strand_id
1 'polypeptide(L)'
;MDRSQDTDGFRLVGQSYLDADFVPERQCDRDLISDLIFVGELNAEQERAFRIIANHASCTNPERLQMHLGGMGGTGKSRVIQSLVTFFEARGEAHRFVVVAPTGAAAALLSGSMYHSVLNINDRKAYDSLKSDAEVQAKLAVVEYFFMDETSMISCRDLYRISAATAKAM
;
A
#
# COMPACT_ATOMS: atom_id res chain seq x y z
N MET A 1 43.84 19.54 10.93
CA MET A 1 43.11 19.19 9.69
C MET A 1 42.87 17.70 9.76
N ASP A 2 41.76 17.34 10.39
CA ASP A 2 41.36 15.96 10.63
C ASP A 2 40.45 15.52 9.48
N ARG A 3 40.86 14.48 8.76
CA ARG A 3 40.05 13.84 7.71
C ARG A 3 39.28 12.72 8.39
N SER A 4 38.08 13.05 8.87
CA SER A 4 37.06 12.07 9.21
C SER A 4 36.75 11.26 7.95
N GLN A 5 37.07 9.97 8.00
CA GLN A 5 36.77 9.00 6.96
C GLN A 5 35.25 8.86 6.84
N ASP A 6 34.74 9.15 5.65
CA ASP A 6 33.40 8.78 5.21
C ASP A 6 33.24 7.27 5.38
N THR A 7 32.41 6.85 6.33
CA THR A 7 31.90 5.48 6.36
C THR A 7 30.88 5.35 5.24
N ASP A 8 31.30 4.76 4.12
CA ASP A 8 30.40 4.24 3.08
C ASP A 8 29.34 3.35 3.76
N GLY A 9 28.14 3.91 3.90
CA GLY A 9 27.01 3.25 4.55
C GLY A 9 26.45 2.15 3.66
N PHE A 10 27.08 0.98 3.68
CA PHE A 10 26.45 -0.24 3.20
C PHE A 10 25.27 -0.58 4.11
N ARG A 11 24.07 -0.15 3.71
CA ARG A 11 22.82 -0.55 4.36
C ARG A 11 22.42 -1.89 3.75
N LEU A 12 22.67 -2.98 4.46
CA LEU A 12 22.09 -4.28 4.17
C LEU A 12 20.58 -4.19 4.49
N VAL A 13 19.81 -3.60 3.58
CA VAL A 13 18.34 -3.58 3.67
C VAL A 13 17.85 -4.92 3.14
N GLY A 14 17.96 -5.96 3.97
CA GLY A 14 17.39 -7.25 3.62
C GLY A 14 15.87 -7.14 3.50
N GLN A 15 15.27 -7.84 2.53
CA GLN A 15 13.83 -8.09 2.48
C GLN A 15 13.40 -9.06 3.59
N SER A 16 13.94 -8.90 4.80
CA SER A 16 13.73 -9.81 5.93
C SER A 16 12.27 -9.89 6.34
N TYR A 17 11.47 -8.87 6.01
CA TYR A 17 10.01 -8.87 6.19
C TYR A 17 9.29 -9.98 5.39
N LEU A 18 9.96 -10.61 4.41
CA LEU A 18 9.47 -11.78 3.68
C LEU A 18 9.76 -13.10 4.40
N ASP A 19 10.70 -13.11 5.35
CA ASP A 19 11.08 -14.32 6.07
C ASP A 19 9.95 -14.77 7.00
N ALA A 20 9.70 -16.08 7.04
CA ALA A 20 8.66 -16.65 7.90
C ALA A 20 8.91 -16.37 9.39
N ASP A 21 10.18 -16.25 9.78
CA ASP A 21 10.62 -16.01 11.15
C ASP A 21 10.80 -14.50 11.45
N PHE A 22 10.34 -13.62 10.57
CA PHE A 22 10.41 -12.18 10.82
C PHE A 22 9.57 -11.79 12.03
N VAL A 23 10.17 -11.00 12.91
CA VAL A 23 9.52 -10.45 14.09
C VAL A 23 9.65 -8.92 14.07
N PRO A 24 8.52 -8.17 14.03
CA PRO A 24 8.55 -6.72 14.17
C PRO A 24 9.30 -6.26 15.41
N GLU A 25 10.08 -5.18 15.35
CA GLU A 25 10.86 -4.70 16.50
C GLU A 25 9.97 -4.32 17.69
N ARG A 26 8.85 -3.65 17.42
CA ARG A 26 7.92 -3.16 18.46
C ARG A 26 6.96 -4.25 18.89
N GLN A 27 6.82 -4.44 20.20
CA GLN A 27 5.89 -5.43 20.77
C GLN A 27 4.43 -5.13 20.42
N CYS A 28 4.02 -3.87 20.49
CA CYS A 28 2.66 -3.47 20.12
C CYS A 28 2.28 -3.83 18.68
N ASP A 29 3.24 -3.81 17.74
CA ASP A 29 3.00 -4.23 16.36
C ASP A 29 2.80 -5.75 16.27
N ARG A 30 3.55 -6.54 17.06
CA ARG A 30 3.41 -8.00 17.11
C ARG A 30 2.03 -8.40 17.63
N ASP A 31 1.63 -7.77 18.73
CA ASP A 31 0.35 -8.03 19.39
C ASP A 31 -0.80 -7.66 18.45
N LEU A 32 -0.75 -6.47 17.83
CA LEU A 32 -1.75 -6.02 16.86
C LEU A 32 -1.83 -6.96 15.64
N ILE A 33 -0.70 -7.39 15.08
CA ILE A 33 -0.68 -8.33 13.94
C ILE A 33 -1.33 -9.65 14.34
N SER A 34 -0.98 -10.20 15.52
CA SER A 34 -1.56 -11.43 16.03
C SER A 34 -3.07 -11.31 16.24
N ASP A 35 -3.52 -10.22 16.85
CA ASP A 35 -4.93 -9.96 17.11
C ASP A 35 -5.73 -9.84 15.81
N LEU A 36 -5.22 -9.14 14.80
CA LEU A 36 -5.90 -8.98 13.52
C LEU A 36 -5.94 -10.25 12.67
N ILE A 37 -4.94 -11.12 12.79
CA ILE A 37 -4.97 -12.46 12.17
C ILE A 37 -6.09 -13.30 12.80
N PHE A 38 -6.20 -13.25 14.13
CA PHE A 38 -7.23 -13.98 14.86
C PHE A 38 -8.63 -13.44 14.59
N VAL A 39 -8.85 -12.13 14.77
CA VAL A 39 -10.14 -11.44 14.53
C VAL A 39 -10.56 -11.53 13.07
N GLY A 40 -9.60 -11.42 12.15
CA GLY A 40 -9.85 -11.55 10.72
C GLY A 40 -10.16 -12.98 10.27
N GLU A 41 -9.94 -13.98 11.12
CA GLU A 41 -10.03 -15.41 10.77
C GLU A 41 -9.31 -15.69 9.45
N LEU A 42 -8.05 -15.23 9.34
CA LEU A 42 -7.28 -15.36 8.12
C LEU A 42 -6.82 -16.80 7.92
N ASN A 43 -7.00 -17.34 6.71
CA ASN A 43 -6.36 -18.61 6.36
C ASN A 43 -4.86 -18.42 6.11
N ALA A 44 -4.10 -19.52 5.97
CA ALA A 44 -2.65 -19.48 5.86
C ALA A 44 -2.12 -18.55 4.74
N GLU A 45 -2.77 -18.51 3.57
CA GLU A 45 -2.33 -17.66 2.45
C GLU A 45 -2.73 -16.18 2.66
N GLN A 46 -3.90 -15.94 3.25
CA GLN A 46 -4.35 -14.60 3.63
C GLN A 46 -3.46 -14.01 4.74
N GLU A 47 -3.14 -14.81 5.76
CA GLU A 47 -2.23 -14.47 6.83
C GLU A 47 -0.84 -14.16 6.28
N ARG A 48 -0.30 -15.00 5.39
CA ARG A 48 0.99 -14.75 4.75
C ARG A 48 1.01 -13.40 4.04
N ALA A 49 -0.01 -13.12 3.22
CA ALA A 49 -0.10 -11.85 2.50
C ALA A 49 -0.22 -10.64 3.45
N PHE A 50 -1.05 -10.77 4.48
CA PHE A 50 -1.21 -9.76 5.52
C PHE A 50 0.11 -9.49 6.25
N ARG A 51 0.79 -10.55 6.70
CA ARG A 51 2.06 -10.46 7.43
C ARG A 51 3.14 -9.78 6.62
N ILE A 52 3.31 -10.09 5.33
CA ILE A 52 4.31 -9.44 4.48
C ILE A 52 4.14 -7.92 4.51
N ILE A 53 2.92 -7.44 4.32
CA ILE A 53 2.64 -5.99 4.26
C ILE A 53 2.74 -5.36 5.64
N ALA A 54 2.21 -6.00 6.69
CA ALA A 54 2.26 -5.49 8.05
C ALA A 54 3.69 -5.44 8.60
N ASN A 55 4.49 -6.48 8.35
CA ASN A 55 5.91 -6.54 8.69
C ASN A 55 6.69 -5.45 7.97
N HIS A 56 6.46 -5.29 6.67
CA HIS A 56 7.06 -4.21 5.87
C HIS A 56 6.70 -2.83 6.45
N ALA A 57 5.45 -2.61 6.86
CA ALA A 57 4.99 -1.35 7.48
C ALA A 57 5.58 -1.07 8.87
N SER A 58 6.11 -2.10 9.52
CA SER A 58 6.83 -2.02 10.79
C SER A 58 8.35 -1.92 10.63
N CYS A 59 8.89 -2.05 9.42
CA CYS A 59 10.32 -1.88 9.16
C CYS A 59 10.70 -0.40 9.04
N THR A 60 11.94 -0.07 9.43
CA THR A 60 12.47 1.28 9.31
C THR A 60 13.07 1.51 7.93
N ASN A 61 12.38 2.28 7.09
CA ASN A 61 12.79 2.63 5.72
C ASN A 61 13.14 1.39 4.85
N PRO A 62 12.15 0.50 4.63
CA PRO A 62 12.30 -0.68 3.77
C PRO A 62 12.37 -0.30 2.28
N GLU A 63 12.90 -1.20 1.45
CA GLU A 63 12.78 -1.07 -0.01
C GLU A 63 11.32 -1.13 -0.46
N ARG A 64 11.01 -0.50 -1.59
CA ARG A 64 9.65 -0.48 -2.15
C ARG A 64 9.08 -1.90 -2.30
N LEU A 65 8.00 -2.18 -1.57
CA LEU A 65 7.22 -3.39 -1.76
C LEU A 65 6.35 -3.30 -3.04
N GLN A 66 6.63 -4.18 -4.01
CA GLN A 66 5.75 -4.43 -5.15
C GLN A 66 5.19 -5.85 -5.05
N MET A 67 3.91 -5.94 -4.69
CA MET A 67 3.25 -7.23 -4.45
C MET A 67 2.01 -7.37 -5.33
N HIS A 68 1.84 -8.55 -5.93
CA HIS A 68 0.60 -8.95 -6.59
C HIS A 68 -0.13 -9.99 -5.73
N LEU A 69 -1.32 -9.63 -5.24
CA LEU A 69 -2.17 -10.55 -4.48
C LEU A 69 -3.10 -11.32 -5.43
N GLY A 70 -2.63 -12.49 -5.88
CA GLY A 70 -3.39 -13.39 -6.75
C GLY A 70 -4.42 -14.25 -6.01
N GLY A 71 -5.20 -15.00 -6.78
CA GLY A 71 -6.15 -16.00 -6.25
C GLY A 71 -7.46 -16.02 -7.03
N MET A 72 -8.16 -17.16 -7.02
CA MET A 72 -9.48 -17.27 -7.64
C MET A 72 -10.49 -16.26 -7.05
N GLY A 73 -11.56 -15.96 -7.78
CA GLY A 73 -12.68 -15.18 -7.22
C GLY A 73 -13.23 -15.88 -5.97
N GLY A 74 -13.60 -15.11 -4.94
CA GLY A 74 -14.16 -15.65 -3.70
C GLY A 74 -13.14 -16.19 -2.68
N THR A 75 -11.83 -16.10 -2.93
CA THR A 75 -10.80 -16.56 -1.97
C THR A 75 -10.52 -15.58 -0.81
N GLY A 76 -11.34 -14.53 -0.67
CA GLY A 76 -11.23 -13.58 0.43
C GLY A 76 -10.04 -12.61 0.33
N LYS A 77 -9.58 -12.26 -0.88
CA LYS A 77 -8.59 -11.17 -1.06
C LYS A 77 -9.03 -9.87 -0.37
N SER A 78 -10.32 -9.54 -0.49
CA SER A 78 -10.93 -8.38 0.19
C SER A 78 -10.80 -8.44 1.72
N ARG A 79 -10.77 -9.64 2.31
CA ARG A 79 -10.57 -9.81 3.75
C ARG A 79 -9.15 -9.40 4.18
N VAL A 80 -8.13 -9.74 3.38
CA VAL A 80 -6.74 -9.29 3.61
C VAL A 80 -6.67 -7.76 3.57
N ILE A 81 -7.33 -7.13 2.58
CA ILE A 81 -7.36 -5.68 2.44
C ILE A 81 -8.04 -5.03 3.66
N GLN A 82 -9.19 -5.57 4.09
CA GLN A 82 -9.89 -5.07 5.28
C GLN A 82 -9.04 -5.18 6.54
N SER A 83 -8.35 -6.30 6.76
CA SER A 83 -7.41 -6.44 7.88
C SER A 83 -6.27 -5.43 7.81
N LEU A 84 -5.77 -5.09 6.63
CA LEU A 84 -4.75 -4.04 6.45
C LEU A 84 -5.30 -2.65 6.75
N VAL A 85 -6.52 -2.33 6.30
CA VAL A 85 -7.17 -1.06 6.66
C VAL A 85 -7.26 -0.93 8.17
N THR A 86 -7.76 -1.95 8.86
CA THR A 86 -7.84 -1.95 10.33
C THR A 86 -6.47 -1.86 10.98
N PHE A 87 -5.44 -2.49 10.42
CA PHE A 87 -4.06 -2.39 10.91
C PHE A 87 -3.52 -0.95 10.85
N PHE A 88 -3.68 -0.25 9.72
CA PHE A 88 -3.24 1.13 9.60
C PHE A 88 -4.09 2.09 10.43
N GLU A 89 -5.41 1.85 10.56
CA GLU A 89 -6.29 2.63 11.42
C GLU A 89 -5.92 2.50 12.90
N ALA A 90 -5.68 1.27 13.38
CA ALA A 90 -5.27 1.00 14.77
C ALA A 90 -3.93 1.66 15.14
N ARG A 91 -3.08 1.93 14.15
CA ARG A 91 -1.81 2.64 14.31
C ARG A 91 -1.93 4.15 14.21
N GLY A 92 -3.12 4.71 13.93
CA GLY A 92 -3.30 6.13 13.63
C GLY A 92 -2.68 6.55 12.29
N GLU A 93 -2.42 5.59 11.43
CA GLU A 93 -1.64 5.71 10.19
C GLU A 93 -2.51 5.46 8.94
N ALA A 94 -3.83 5.58 9.06
CA ALA A 94 -4.78 5.30 7.96
C ALA A 94 -4.47 6.06 6.66
N HIS A 95 -3.90 7.27 6.76
CA HIS A 95 -3.51 8.08 5.62
C HIS A 95 -2.36 7.47 4.78
N ARG A 96 -1.55 6.57 5.36
CA ARG A 96 -0.47 5.87 4.65
C ARG A 96 -1.01 4.84 3.66
N PHE A 97 -2.26 4.40 3.80
CA PHE A 97 -2.84 3.31 3.01
C PHE A 97 -4.04 3.78 2.19
N VAL A 98 -3.93 3.68 0.87
CA VAL A 98 -5.01 4.04 -0.05
C VAL A 98 -5.40 2.83 -0.89
N VAL A 99 -6.71 2.55 -0.90
CA VAL A 99 -7.32 1.54 -1.77
C VAL A 99 -7.96 2.23 -2.97
N VAL A 100 -7.60 1.77 -4.17
CA VAL A 100 -8.23 2.20 -5.40
C VAL A 100 -8.72 1.04 -6.25
N ALA A 101 -9.72 1.32 -7.08
CA ALA A 101 -10.27 0.37 -8.03
C ALA A 101 -10.63 1.05 -9.37
N PRO A 102 -10.77 0.29 -10.46
CA PRO A 102 -11.14 0.83 -11.77
C PRO A 102 -12.62 1.20 -11.91
N THR A 103 -13.50 0.56 -11.14
CA THR A 103 -14.95 0.80 -11.20
C THR A 103 -15.48 1.34 -9.88
N GLY A 104 -16.55 2.12 -9.93
CA GLY A 104 -17.21 2.65 -8.73
C GLY A 104 -17.73 1.55 -7.81
N ALA A 105 -18.21 0.43 -8.37
CA ALA A 105 -18.71 -0.71 -7.59
C ALA A 105 -17.57 -1.40 -6.80
N ALA A 106 -16.43 -1.68 -7.45
CA ALA A 106 -15.26 -2.25 -6.78
C ALA A 106 -14.67 -1.29 -5.73
N ALA A 107 -14.62 0.01 -6.04
CA ALA A 107 -14.19 1.02 -5.07
C ALA A 107 -15.11 1.05 -3.84
N ALA A 108 -16.43 0.99 -4.02
CA ALA A 108 -17.39 1.00 -2.93
C ALA A 108 -17.27 -0.24 -2.02
N LEU A 109 -16.99 -1.42 -2.58
CA LEU A 109 -16.84 -2.67 -1.82
C LEU A 109 -15.68 -2.64 -0.82
N LEU A 110 -14.63 -1.89 -1.11
CA LEU A 110 -13.45 -1.76 -0.26
C LEU A 110 -13.38 -0.41 0.46
N SER A 111 -14.48 0.36 0.46
CA SER A 111 -14.51 1.74 0.97
C SER A 111 -13.39 2.63 0.39
N GLY A 112 -12.96 2.31 -0.83
CA GLY A 112 -11.88 2.97 -1.55
C GLY A 112 -12.39 4.05 -2.51
N SER A 113 -11.53 4.46 -3.44
CA SER A 113 -11.84 5.46 -4.46
C SER A 113 -11.44 4.99 -5.85
N MET A 114 -12.02 5.57 -6.90
CA MET A 114 -11.54 5.27 -8.25
C MET A 114 -10.14 5.84 -8.46
N TYR A 115 -9.25 5.09 -9.11
CA TYR A 115 -7.87 5.55 -9.33
C TYR A 115 -7.81 6.85 -10.14
N HIS A 116 -8.74 7.05 -11.07
CA HIS A 116 -8.90 8.30 -11.81
C HIS A 116 -9.10 9.52 -10.89
N SER A 117 -9.93 9.38 -9.87
CA SER A 117 -10.25 10.45 -8.93
C SER A 117 -9.14 10.71 -7.92
N VAL A 118 -8.39 9.67 -7.54
CA VAL A 118 -7.25 9.80 -6.62
C VAL A 118 -6.04 10.43 -7.30
N LEU A 119 -5.78 10.06 -8.55
CA LEU A 119 -4.59 10.47 -9.30
C LEU A 119 -4.84 11.62 -10.28
N ASN A 120 -6.07 12.16 -10.30
CA ASN A 120 -6.51 13.19 -11.25
C ASN A 120 -6.23 12.83 -12.73
N ILE A 121 -6.37 11.56 -13.07
CA ILE A 121 -6.15 11.06 -14.44
C ILE A 121 -7.42 11.33 -15.24
N ASN A 122 -7.49 12.51 -15.85
CA ASN A 122 -8.59 12.91 -16.72
C ASN A 122 -8.18 12.83 -18.20
N ASP A 123 -8.88 12.00 -18.98
CA ASP A 123 -8.69 11.92 -20.43
C ASP A 123 -9.25 13.15 -21.17
N ARG A 124 -10.22 13.82 -20.54
CA ARG A 124 -10.80 15.08 -21.03
C ARG A 124 -10.03 16.27 -20.45
N LYS A 125 -8.86 16.57 -21.02
CA LYS A 125 -8.15 17.82 -20.73
C LYS A 125 -9.06 19.01 -21.09
N ALA A 126 -9.39 19.86 -20.10
CA ALA A 126 -9.22 21.32 -20.15
C ALA A 126 -10.18 22.11 -19.23
N TYR A 127 -11.30 21.57 -18.75
CA TYR A 127 -12.35 22.45 -18.18
C TYR A 127 -12.88 22.16 -16.78
N ASP A 128 -12.55 21.03 -16.13
CA ASP A 128 -13.15 20.76 -14.81
C ASP A 128 -12.39 19.72 -13.96
N SER A 129 -11.07 19.88 -13.76
CA SER A 129 -10.42 19.14 -12.68
C SER A 129 -10.87 19.74 -11.35
N LEU A 130 -11.82 19.08 -10.68
CA LEU A 130 -12.34 19.49 -9.37
C LEU A 130 -11.28 19.57 -8.26
N LYS A 131 -10.07 19.03 -8.49
CA LYS A 131 -8.93 19.08 -7.60
C LYS A 131 -7.71 19.64 -8.30
N SER A 132 -6.97 20.49 -7.60
CA SER A 132 -5.70 21.01 -8.11
C SER A 132 -4.61 19.93 -8.09
N ASP A 133 -3.64 20.02 -9.00
CA ASP A 133 -2.49 19.10 -9.00
C ASP A 133 -1.72 19.17 -7.67
N ALA A 134 -1.69 20.33 -7.01
CA ALA A 134 -1.08 20.51 -5.70
C ALA A 134 -1.79 19.73 -4.58
N GLU A 135 -3.12 19.66 -4.58
CA GLU A 135 -3.88 18.86 -3.61
C GLU A 135 -3.63 17.36 -3.78
N VAL A 136 -3.51 16.91 -5.03
CA VAL A 136 -3.22 15.51 -5.36
C VAL A 136 -1.81 15.15 -4.90
N GLN A 137 -0.83 16.02 -5.16
CA GLN A 137 0.54 15.84 -4.68
C GLN A 137 0.60 15.82 -3.15
N ALA A 138 -0.05 16.77 -2.48
CA ALA A 138 -0.09 16.81 -1.01
C ALA A 138 -0.72 15.54 -0.42
N LYS A 139 -1.79 15.02 -1.02
CA LYS A 139 -2.41 13.77 -0.58
C LYS A 139 -1.48 12.58 -0.79
N LEU A 140 -0.87 12.46 -1.97
CA LEU A 140 -0.02 11.33 -2.33
C LEU A 140 1.34 11.34 -1.61
N ALA A 141 1.84 12.50 -1.19
CA ALA A 141 3.12 12.62 -0.49
C ALA A 141 3.15 11.88 0.87
N VAL A 142 1.98 11.65 1.48
CA VAL A 142 1.86 10.93 2.76
C VAL A 142 1.41 9.48 2.58
N VAL A 143 1.15 9.05 1.33
CA VAL A 143 0.69 7.69 1.02
C VAL A 143 1.89 6.82 0.73
N GLU A 144 2.07 5.77 1.54
CA GLU A 144 3.15 4.79 1.35
C GLU A 144 2.67 3.50 0.68
N TYR A 145 1.40 3.16 0.87
CA TYR A 145 0.76 1.97 0.33
C TYR A 145 -0.38 2.34 -0.60
N PHE A 146 -0.26 1.90 -1.84
CA PHE A 146 -1.26 2.11 -2.88
C PHE A 146 -1.78 0.75 -3.35
N PHE A 147 -2.90 0.31 -2.77
CA PHE A 147 -3.53 -0.95 -3.13
C PHE A 147 -4.47 -0.76 -4.31
N MET A 148 -4.33 -1.59 -5.35
CA MET A 148 -5.20 -1.58 -6.52
C MET A 148 -5.98 -2.90 -6.61
N ASP A 149 -7.30 -2.81 -6.50
CA ASP A 149 -8.19 -3.95 -6.75
C ASP A 149 -8.61 -4.01 -8.23
N GLU A 150 -9.01 -5.20 -8.68
CA GLU A 150 -9.46 -5.48 -10.06
C GLU A 150 -8.46 -5.01 -11.13
N THR A 151 -7.17 -5.20 -10.87
CA THR A 151 -6.07 -4.82 -11.80
C THR A 151 -6.19 -5.44 -13.18
N SER A 152 -6.91 -6.57 -13.31
CA SER A 152 -7.24 -7.21 -14.59
C SER A 152 -8.07 -6.32 -15.52
N MET A 153 -8.80 -5.34 -14.97
CA MET A 153 -9.61 -4.38 -15.74
C MET A 153 -8.84 -3.11 -16.12
N ILE A 154 -7.56 -2.99 -15.76
CA ILE A 154 -6.74 -1.80 -16.02
C ILE A 154 -5.94 -2.02 -17.32
N SER A 155 -6.05 -1.08 -18.26
CA SER A 155 -5.27 -1.14 -19.50
C SER A 155 -3.78 -0.82 -19.25
N CYS A 156 -2.89 -1.31 -20.11
CA CYS A 156 -1.46 -0.96 -20.03
C CYS A 156 -1.23 0.56 -20.10
N ARG A 157 -2.08 1.27 -20.86
CA ARG A 157 -2.03 2.73 -20.98
C ARG A 157 -2.38 3.41 -19.65
N ASP A 158 -3.40 2.92 -18.96
CA ASP A 158 -3.80 3.47 -17.67
C ASP A 158 -2.80 3.12 -16.57
N LEU A 159 -2.23 1.91 -16.60
CA LEU A 159 -1.17 1.52 -15.68
C LEU A 159 0.07 2.42 -15.84
N TYR A 160 0.45 2.75 -17.07
CA TYR A 160 1.52 3.73 -17.33
C TYR A 160 1.19 5.10 -16.74
N ARG A 161 -0.05 5.58 -16.92
CA ARG A 161 -0.48 6.88 -16.35
C ARG A 161 -0.49 6.88 -14.83
N ILE A 162 -0.93 5.79 -14.21
CA ILE A 162 -0.87 5.60 -12.77
C ILE A 162 0.58 5.69 -12.30
N SER A 163 1.48 4.92 -12.93
CA SER A 163 2.91 4.95 -12.60
C SER A 163 3.54 6.34 -12.79
N ALA A 164 3.18 7.05 -13.85
CA ALA A 164 3.69 8.40 -14.10
C ALA A 164 3.12 9.44 -13.13
N ALA A 165 1.88 9.26 -12.66
CA ALA A 165 1.27 10.14 -11.68
C ALA A 165 1.88 9.94 -10.29
N THR A 166 2.06 8.69 -9.86
CA THR A 166 2.70 8.39 -8.57
C THR A 166 4.17 8.82 -8.55
N ALA A 167 4.91 8.63 -9.64
CA ALA A 167 6.30 9.09 -9.76
C ALA A 167 6.47 10.61 -9.79
N LYS A 168 5.42 11.39 -10.03
CA LYS A 168 5.45 12.86 -9.94
C LYS A 168 5.14 13.38 -8.54
N ALA A 169 4.52 12.56 -7.71
CA ALA A 169 4.04 12.93 -6.39
C ALA A 169 4.96 12.42 -5.26
N MET A 170 5.85 11.48 -5.58
CA MET A 170 6.92 10.95 -4.73
C MET A 170 8.27 11.49 -5.20
#